data_AF-A0AAV5QDW5-F1
#
_entry.id   AF-A0AAV5QDW5-F1
#
_cell.length_a   1.000
_cell.length_b   1.000
_cell.length_c   1.000
_cell.angle_alpha   90.00
_cell.angle_beta   90.00
_cell.angle_gamma   90.00
#
_symmetry.space_group_name_H-M   'P 1'
#
loop_
_entity.id
_entity.type
_entity.pdbx_description
1 polymer ?
#
loop_
_entity_poly.entity_id
_entity_poly.type
_entity_poly.pdbx_seq_one_letter_code
_entity_poly.pdbx_strand_id
1 'polypeptide(L)'
;MSLFFSALKLSISQAAPRSNVISNRSLTTLSSFSPLRSFLNNNNTNATSIISRVSPTTVLGTPELGVSSSSPSSITGIFQRRWKARGNTFQPSTLKRKRKFGFMSRMSSRHGRKIIARRREKGRWYLAH
;
A
#
# COMPACT_ATOMS: atom_id res chain seq x y z
N MET A 1 33.94 30.14 -61.35
CA MET A 1 33.45 31.05 -60.30
C MET A 1 33.21 30.22 -59.04
N SER A 2 34.05 30.48 -58.03
CA SER A 2 33.90 30.18 -56.59
C SER A 2 33.46 28.76 -56.16
N LEU A 3 34.36 27.89 -55.68
CA LEU A 3 34.98 27.88 -54.34
C LEU A 3 34.00 27.50 -53.19
N PHE A 4 34.27 26.32 -52.61
CA PHE A 4 34.20 25.98 -51.17
C PHE A 4 32.91 26.33 -50.40
N PHE A 5 32.01 25.34 -50.26
CA PHE A 5 31.07 25.33 -49.13
C PHE A 5 31.84 24.99 -47.84
N SER A 6 32.07 26.05 -47.07
CA SER A 6 32.72 26.10 -45.77
C SER A 6 32.14 25.10 -44.77
N ALA A 7 33.03 24.33 -44.16
CA ALA A 7 32.76 23.49 -43.01
C ALA A 7 32.47 24.38 -41.78
N LEU A 8 31.21 24.45 -41.35
CA LEU A 8 30.89 24.94 -40.01
C LEU A 8 31.34 23.91 -38.98
N LYS A 9 32.56 24.11 -38.47
CA LYS A 9 33.03 23.54 -37.20
C LYS A 9 32.16 24.13 -36.08
N LEU A 10 31.16 23.38 -35.61
CA LEU A 10 30.52 23.68 -34.33
C LEU A 10 31.58 23.57 -33.23
N SER A 11 31.91 24.70 -32.64
CA SER A 11 32.71 24.85 -31.42
C SER A 11 32.09 24.01 -30.30
N ILE A 12 32.75 22.90 -29.95
CA ILE A 12 32.48 22.20 -28.69
C ILE A 12 33.17 23.01 -27.61
N SER A 13 32.39 23.85 -26.92
CA SER A 13 32.79 24.50 -25.67
C SER A 13 33.27 23.42 -24.70
N GLN A 14 34.56 23.45 -24.34
CA GLN A 14 35.11 22.65 -23.26
C GLN A 14 34.46 23.10 -21.95
N ALA A 15 33.59 22.27 -21.38
CA ALA A 15 33.08 22.48 -20.04
C ALA A 15 34.20 22.23 -19.03
N ALA A 16 34.48 23.24 -18.19
CA ALA A 16 35.46 23.15 -17.10
C ALA A 16 35.13 22.01 -16.10
N PRO A 17 36.13 21.40 -15.45
CA PRO A 17 35.90 20.38 -14.44
C PRO A 17 35.17 21.00 -13.24
N ARG A 18 33.98 20.46 -12.94
CA ARG A 18 33.23 20.84 -11.72
C ARG A 18 34.02 20.34 -10.50
N SER A 19 34.53 21.26 -9.69
CA SER A 19 35.12 20.93 -8.41
C SER A 19 34.05 20.33 -7.49
N ASN A 20 34.24 19.07 -7.11
CA ASN A 20 33.43 18.42 -6.07
C ASN A 20 33.80 19.05 -4.72
N VAL A 21 33.08 20.10 -4.33
CA VAL A 21 33.13 20.59 -2.95
C VAL A 21 32.37 19.59 -2.10
N ILE A 22 33.11 18.69 -1.46
CA ILE A 22 32.57 17.80 -0.42
C ILE A 22 32.24 18.69 0.78
N SER A 23 30.95 18.95 0.95
CA SER A 23 30.42 19.60 2.15
C SER A 23 30.62 18.66 3.33
N ASN A 24 31.55 19.00 4.23
CA ASN A 24 31.64 18.41 5.56
C ASN A 24 30.42 18.87 6.36
N ARG A 25 29.34 18.07 6.34
CA ARG A 25 28.20 18.29 7.23
C ARG A 25 28.59 17.78 8.62
N SER A 26 28.80 18.70 9.56
CA SER A 26 28.88 18.39 10.98
C SER A 26 27.62 17.66 11.43
N LEU A 27 27.77 16.42 11.90
CA LEU A 27 26.68 15.65 12.49
C LEU A 27 26.35 16.26 13.85
N THR A 28 25.22 16.97 13.96
CA THR A 28 24.66 17.33 15.26
C THR A 28 23.97 16.11 15.85
N THR A 29 24.64 15.49 16.82
CA THR A 29 24.00 14.60 17.79
C THR A 29 23.17 15.44 18.75
N LEU A 30 21.95 14.98 19.04
CA LEU A 30 21.16 15.16 20.27
C LEU A 30 19.66 15.32 19.95
N SER A 31 18.87 14.28 20.24
CA SER A 31 17.60 14.42 20.95
C SER A 31 17.17 13.08 21.52
N SER A 32 17.63 12.79 22.73
CA SER A 32 17.04 11.80 23.63
C SER A 32 15.78 12.42 24.24
N PHE A 33 14.63 12.21 23.60
CA PHE A 33 13.33 12.40 24.24
C PHE A 33 12.45 11.19 23.94
N SER A 34 12.45 10.24 24.87
CA SER A 34 11.46 9.18 24.96
C SER A 34 10.82 9.24 26.34
N PRO A 35 9.63 9.86 26.49
CA PRO A 35 8.79 9.63 27.63
C PRO A 35 7.83 8.49 27.30
N LEU A 36 7.98 7.39 28.05
CA LEU A 36 7.01 6.33 28.26
C LEU A 36 5.56 6.81 28.07
N ARG A 37 4.81 6.13 27.18
CA ARG A 37 3.35 6.07 27.24
C ARG A 37 2.94 4.61 27.44
N SER A 38 2.97 4.15 28.68
CA SER A 38 2.21 2.98 29.13
C SER A 38 0.75 3.40 29.24
N PHE A 39 0.00 3.28 28.15
CA PHE A 39 -1.46 3.34 28.25
C PHE A 39 -1.94 2.08 28.98
N LEU A 40 -2.76 2.32 29.99
CA LEU A 40 -3.17 1.34 30.98
C LEU A 40 -3.72 0.06 30.33
N ASN A 41 -3.27 -1.03 30.92
CA ASN A 41 -3.84 -2.38 30.83
C ASN A 41 -5.37 -2.30 30.90
N ASN A 42 -6.03 -2.63 29.78
CA ASN A 42 -7.48 -2.70 29.71
C ASN A 42 -7.96 -3.90 30.53
N ASN A 43 -8.55 -3.61 31.69
CA ASN A 43 -9.24 -4.59 32.53
C ASN A 43 -10.48 -5.12 31.79
N ASN A 44 -10.29 -6.06 30.87
CA ASN A 44 -11.34 -6.97 30.44
C ASN A 44 -11.47 -8.09 31.48
N THR A 45 -11.90 -7.74 32.69
CA THR A 45 -12.67 -8.68 33.50
C THR A 45 -14.05 -8.71 32.84
N ASN A 46 -14.22 -9.63 31.89
CA ASN A 46 -15.54 -10.04 31.44
C ASN A 46 -16.28 -10.52 32.68
N ALA A 47 -17.05 -9.61 33.27
CA ALA A 47 -17.98 -9.92 34.32
C ALA A 47 -18.84 -11.07 33.79
N THR A 48 -18.73 -12.22 34.47
CA THR A 48 -19.61 -13.36 34.31
C THR A 48 -21.01 -12.90 34.67
N SER A 49 -21.73 -12.39 33.68
CA SER A 49 -23.18 -12.20 33.77
C SER A 49 -23.81 -13.59 33.77
N ILE A 50 -23.96 -14.09 35.00
CA ILE A 50 -25.05 -14.93 35.50
C ILE A 50 -25.96 -15.40 34.37
N ILE A 51 -25.68 -16.60 33.83
CA ILE A 51 -26.67 -17.35 33.07
C ILE A 51 -27.68 -17.82 34.11
N SER A 52 -28.77 -17.08 34.26
CA SER A 52 -29.96 -17.53 34.98
C SER A 52 -30.48 -18.77 34.26
N ARG A 53 -30.25 -19.94 34.86
CA ARG A 53 -30.87 -21.20 34.46
C ARG A 53 -32.35 -21.10 34.79
N VAL A 54 -33.15 -20.60 33.85
CA VAL A 54 -34.60 -20.79 33.90
C VAL A 54 -34.91 -22.15 33.29
N SER A 55 -35.21 -23.12 34.16
CA SER A 55 -35.76 -24.42 33.79
C SER A 55 -37.12 -24.21 33.13
N PRO A 56 -37.40 -24.76 31.93
CA PRO A 56 -38.74 -24.69 31.37
C PRO A 56 -39.62 -25.71 32.10
N THR A 57 -40.43 -25.21 33.04
CA THR A 57 -41.56 -25.96 33.61
C THR A 57 -42.58 -26.21 32.51
N THR A 58 -42.77 -27.46 32.12
CA THR A 58 -43.84 -27.86 31.20
C THR A 58 -45.18 -27.78 31.92
N VAL A 59 -45.93 -26.69 31.70
CA VAL A 59 -47.35 -26.63 32.06
C VAL A 59 -48.16 -26.86 30.80
N LEU A 60 -48.84 -28.00 30.80
CA LEU A 60 -49.89 -28.41 29.87
C LEU A 60 -51.10 -27.46 30.01
N GLY A 61 -51.56 -26.89 28.90
CA GLY A 61 -52.93 -26.33 28.83
C GLY A 61 -53.15 -25.15 27.89
N THR A 62 -54.08 -25.35 26.95
CA THR A 62 -54.86 -24.39 26.14
C THR A 62 -54.26 -23.86 24.82
N PRO A 63 -54.99 -24.01 23.69
CA PRO A 63 -54.76 -23.24 22.48
C PRO A 63 -55.73 -22.04 22.45
N GLU A 64 -55.23 -20.81 22.42
CA GLU A 64 -56.01 -19.64 22.00
C GLU A 64 -55.29 -18.86 20.90
N LEU A 65 -56.09 -18.44 19.92
CA LEU A 65 -55.68 -17.89 18.64
C LEU A 65 -55.30 -16.41 18.75
N GLY A 66 -54.15 -16.05 18.15
CA GLY A 66 -53.95 -14.76 17.50
C GLY A 66 -52.91 -13.83 18.12
N VAL A 67 -51.71 -13.74 17.52
CA VAL A 67 -50.92 -12.50 17.42
C VAL A 67 -50.07 -12.54 16.13
N SER A 68 -50.36 -11.59 15.24
CA SER A 68 -49.51 -11.13 14.15
C SER A 68 -48.20 -10.55 14.67
N SER A 69 -47.03 -11.04 14.23
CA SER A 69 -45.84 -10.20 13.99
C SER A 69 -44.57 -11.01 13.76
N SER A 70 -43.82 -10.58 12.74
CA SER A 70 -42.38 -10.79 12.53
C SER A 70 -41.89 -12.24 12.43
N SER A 71 -41.84 -12.74 11.19
CA SER A 71 -40.75 -13.64 10.80
C SER A 71 -39.43 -13.08 11.36
N PRO A 72 -38.67 -13.81 12.20
CA PRO A 72 -37.38 -13.33 12.70
C PRO A 72 -36.33 -13.42 11.58
N SER A 73 -36.55 -12.67 10.51
CA SER A 73 -35.56 -12.40 9.48
C SER A 73 -34.56 -11.39 10.02
N SER A 74 -33.63 -11.80 10.91
CA SER A 74 -32.46 -10.95 11.28
C SER A 74 -31.34 -11.60 12.10
N ILE A 75 -31.37 -12.88 12.49
CA ILE A 75 -30.29 -13.44 13.35
C ILE A 75 -29.10 -14.01 12.52
N THR A 76 -29.24 -14.14 11.20
CA THR A 76 -28.18 -14.70 10.33
C THR A 76 -27.02 -13.74 10.02
N GLY A 77 -27.05 -12.49 10.52
CA GLY A 77 -26.01 -11.47 10.23
C GLY A 77 -24.75 -11.52 11.10
N ILE A 78 -24.74 -12.27 12.22
CA ILE A 78 -23.66 -12.19 13.23
C ILE A 78 -22.41 -13.02 12.84
N PHE A 79 -22.48 -13.87 11.81
CA PHE A 79 -21.42 -14.87 11.52
C PHE A 79 -20.52 -14.58 10.31
N GLN A 80 -20.63 -13.42 9.65
CA GLN A 80 -19.75 -13.07 8.51
C GLN A 80 -18.60 -12.13 8.90
N ARG A 81 -17.98 -12.33 10.07
CA ARG A 81 -16.72 -11.64 10.37
C ARG A 81 -15.60 -12.24 9.52
N ARG A 82 -15.32 -11.62 8.36
CA ARG A 82 -14.20 -11.99 7.48
C ARG A 82 -12.87 -11.68 8.19
N TRP A 83 -12.34 -12.68 8.87
CA TRP A 83 -11.21 -12.62 9.81
C TRP A 83 -9.83 -12.47 9.16
N LYS A 84 -9.70 -12.61 7.83
CA LYS A 84 -8.43 -12.39 7.12
C LYS A 84 -8.37 -11.00 6.49
N ALA A 85 -7.56 -10.11 7.06
CA ALA A 85 -7.16 -8.87 6.42
C ALA A 85 -6.35 -9.17 5.14
N ARG A 86 -6.73 -8.55 4.02
CA ARG A 86 -5.95 -8.64 2.78
C ARG A 86 -4.86 -7.58 2.84
N GLY A 87 -3.59 -7.99 2.95
CA GLY A 87 -2.49 -7.03 3.11
C GLY A 87 -1.09 -7.55 2.75
N ASN A 88 -0.96 -8.81 2.35
CA ASN A 88 0.34 -9.44 2.08
C ASN A 88 0.66 -9.60 0.57
N THR A 89 -0.11 -8.97 -0.32
CA THR A 89 0.06 -9.09 -1.78
C THR A 89 1.43 -8.60 -2.25
N PHE A 90 1.91 -7.50 -1.68
CA PHE A 90 3.21 -6.95 -2.03
C PHE A 90 4.28 -7.48 -1.08
N GLN A 91 5.05 -8.47 -1.57
CA GLN A 91 6.28 -8.92 -0.93
C GLN A 91 7.48 -8.33 -1.68
N PRO A 92 8.18 -7.33 -1.13
CA PRO A 92 9.19 -6.59 -1.86
C PRO A 92 10.38 -7.48 -2.19
N SER A 93 10.69 -7.62 -3.48
CA SER A 93 11.88 -8.31 -3.95
C SER A 93 12.48 -7.60 -5.15
N THR A 94 13.70 -7.09 -4.98
CA THR A 94 14.39 -6.25 -5.99
C THR A 94 14.63 -7.02 -7.28
N LEU A 95 15.06 -8.28 -7.19
CA LEU A 95 15.29 -9.14 -8.36
C LEU A 95 14.00 -9.33 -9.17
N LYS A 96 12.88 -9.69 -8.53
CA LYS A 96 11.59 -9.87 -9.23
C LYS A 96 11.12 -8.55 -9.84
N ARG A 97 11.28 -7.43 -9.12
CA ARG A 97 10.91 -6.09 -9.58
C ARG A 97 11.67 -5.70 -10.86
N LYS A 98 13.00 -5.82 -10.87
CA LYS A 98 13.82 -5.41 -12.03
C LYS A 98 13.66 -6.35 -13.22
N ARG A 99 13.49 -7.66 -13.01
CA ARG A 99 13.20 -8.61 -14.11
C ARG A 99 11.84 -8.39 -14.77
N LYS A 100 10.78 -8.18 -13.98
CA LYS A 100 9.41 -8.01 -14.52
C LYS A 100 9.13 -6.59 -15.02
N PHE A 101 9.64 -5.56 -14.36
CA PHE A 101 9.23 -4.18 -14.60
C PHE A 101 10.37 -3.23 -14.94
N GLY A 102 11.62 -3.71 -15.00
CA GLY A 102 12.78 -2.89 -15.36
C GLY A 102 12.84 -2.54 -16.85
N PHE A 103 13.76 -1.64 -17.18
CA PHE A 103 13.89 -1.08 -18.53
C PHE A 103 14.19 -2.13 -19.61
N MET A 104 15.14 -3.04 -19.36
CA MET A 104 15.49 -4.11 -20.31
C MET A 104 14.29 -5.01 -20.64
N SER A 105 13.47 -5.32 -19.63
CA SER A 105 12.23 -6.10 -19.79
C SER A 105 11.20 -5.40 -20.67
N ARG A 106 11.16 -4.05 -20.63
CA ARG A 106 10.31 -3.27 -21.56
C ARG A 106 10.89 -3.23 -22.97
N MET A 107 12.20 -3.17 -23.13
CA MET A 107 12.82 -3.09 -24.47
C MET A 107 12.80 -4.43 -25.24
N SER A 108 12.69 -5.56 -24.56
CA SER A 108 12.67 -6.88 -25.21
C SER A 108 11.43 -7.11 -26.08
N SER A 109 10.26 -6.58 -25.69
CA SER A 109 8.98 -6.79 -26.39
C SER A 109 8.53 -5.57 -27.19
N ARG A 110 7.80 -5.79 -28.30
CA ARG A 110 7.20 -4.71 -29.09
C ARG A 110 6.26 -3.82 -28.25
N HIS A 111 5.45 -4.45 -27.39
CA HIS A 111 4.53 -3.74 -26.50
C HIS A 111 5.26 -2.91 -25.45
N GLY A 112 6.34 -3.44 -24.88
CA GLY A 112 7.14 -2.70 -23.90
C GLY A 112 7.80 -1.45 -24.49
N ARG A 113 8.30 -1.51 -25.74
CA ARG A 113 8.82 -0.33 -26.46
C ARG A 113 7.75 0.75 -26.64
N LYS A 114 6.52 0.36 -27.02
CA LYS A 114 5.37 1.28 -27.11
C LYS A 114 5.04 1.93 -25.76
N ILE A 115 5.12 1.18 -24.65
CA ILE A 115 4.94 1.74 -23.30
C ILE A 115 5.98 2.83 -23.02
N ILE A 116 7.25 2.58 -23.33
CA ILE A 116 8.34 3.55 -23.12
C ILE A 116 8.15 4.81 -23.97
N ALA A 117 7.80 4.67 -25.26
CA ALA A 117 7.51 5.80 -26.14
C ALA A 117 6.42 6.72 -25.57
N ARG A 118 5.26 6.15 -25.23
CA ARG A 118 4.16 6.88 -24.58
C ARG A 118 4.54 7.54 -23.25
N ARG A 119 5.41 6.89 -22.46
CA ARG A 119 5.89 7.48 -21.19
C ARG A 119 6.82 8.67 -21.43
N ARG A 120 7.62 8.64 -22.49
CA ARG A 120 8.47 9.77 -22.93
C ARG A 120 7.62 10.93 -23.46
N GLU A 121 6.64 10.64 -24.31
CA GLU A 121 5.69 11.64 -24.82
C GLU A 121 4.95 12.34 -23.69
N LYS A 122 4.57 11.60 -22.64
CA LYS A 122 3.96 12.17 -21.44
C LYS A 122 4.94 12.96 -20.54
N GLY A 123 6.25 12.87 -20.78
CA GLY A 123 7.27 13.55 -19.96
C GLY A 123 7.48 12.94 -18.57
N ARG A 124 7.28 11.62 -18.39
CA ARG A 124 7.52 10.97 -17.09
C ARG A 124 9.02 10.92 -16.79
N TRP A 125 9.42 11.40 -15.61
CA TRP A 125 10.83 11.36 -15.17
C TRP A 125 11.38 9.94 -15.07
N TYR A 126 10.56 8.99 -14.63
CA TYR A 126 10.93 7.58 -14.56
C TYR A 126 10.18 6.76 -15.61
N LEU A 127 10.89 6.08 -16.50
CA LEU A 127 10.27 5.30 -17.59
C LEU A 127 9.98 3.85 -17.20
N ALA A 128 10.84 3.24 -16.38
CA ALA A 128 10.72 1.89 -15.86
C ALA A 128 11.32 1.81 -14.44
N HIS A 129 11.22 0.65 -13.78
CA HIS A 129 11.80 0.41 -12.46
C HIS A 129 13.32 0.23 -12.47
#